data_AF-A0A4V2N6Q2-F1
#
_entry.id   AF-A0A4V2N6Q2-F1
#
_cell.length_a   1.000
_cell.length_b   1.000
_cell.length_c   1.000
_cell.angle_alpha   90.00
_cell.angle_beta   90.00
_cell.angle_gamma   90.00
#
_symmetry.space_group_name_H-M   'P 1'
#
loop_
_entity.id
_entity.type
_entity.pdbx_description
1 polymer ?
#
loop_
_entity_poly.entity_id
_entity_poly.type
_entity_poly.pdbx_seq_one_letter_code
_entity_poly.pdbx_strand_id
1 'polypeptide(L)'
;MNSGFPTPPPGVFDDEPPGWTNNAAAPSAASTHAVKPEPYSPPRMATPTAPAMSETLTQRKREMLKRCTDAAQQLGKPVLFGMTTSLILQSVPLPKDCDLNATELHTVSDSHRTRIRAVVPPTTPHIWKPLSAAHNARINKHVHALDLVHTWAQLAAHMSLESLVILGDATLTAIARKPSLSGGRTADEIYQDFVRQVSELPKFNAKATCMIALEFIAPHVDSPMESETRITTTQYGLPRAVTNYTVPGATFSNGAPITLDLAWPEFRVAIEYDGDHHRTDKAQWRRDNDKRELLRHHHWIVLIATAANMADEPSQAELAYRAGRQLALRGAIFDFTLTATPLNELARRKRRKSTGAH
;
A
#
# COMPACT_ATOMS: atom_id res chain seq x y z
N MET A 1 4.90 61.26 6.74
CA MET A 1 4.56 62.27 5.72
C MET A 1 4.65 61.56 4.37
N ASN A 2 3.67 60.77 3.93
CA ASN A 2 2.30 61.06 3.45
C ASN A 2 2.21 62.11 2.33
N SER A 3 2.07 61.61 1.10
CA SER A 3 1.32 62.18 -0.04
C SER A 3 1.14 61.03 -1.05
N GLY A 4 -0.01 60.70 -1.63
CA GLY A 4 -1.35 61.25 -1.62
C GLY A 4 -2.03 60.75 -2.90
N PHE A 5 -2.82 59.67 -2.82
CA PHE A 5 -3.70 59.25 -3.92
C PHE A 5 -5.00 60.07 -3.86
N PRO A 6 -5.52 60.62 -4.96
CA PRO A 6 -6.78 61.34 -4.96
C PRO A 6 -7.98 60.39 -5.08
N THR A 7 -8.96 60.57 -4.21
CA THR A 7 -10.34 60.04 -4.33
C THR A 7 -11.20 60.98 -5.16
N PRO A 8 -12.11 60.47 -6.04
CA PRO A 8 -13.20 61.26 -6.60
C PRO A 8 -14.49 61.20 -5.74
N PRO A 9 -15.40 62.19 -5.84
CA PRO A 9 -16.53 62.43 -4.93
C PRO A 9 -17.84 61.72 -5.35
N PRO A 10 -18.89 61.72 -4.50
CA PRO A 10 -20.11 60.92 -4.70
C PRO A 10 -21.15 61.63 -5.58
N GLY A 11 -21.92 60.85 -6.34
CA GLY A 11 -23.07 61.31 -7.13
C GLY A 11 -24.14 60.23 -7.23
N VAL A 12 -25.35 60.59 -6.82
CA VAL A 12 -26.59 59.81 -6.75
C VAL A 12 -27.43 60.09 -7.99
N PHE A 13 -28.07 59.06 -8.57
CA PHE A 13 -29.49 58.97 -9.00
C PHE A 13 -29.68 57.99 -10.18
N ASP A 14 -30.39 56.90 -9.87
CA ASP A 14 -31.49 56.21 -10.55
C ASP A 14 -31.64 56.24 -12.09
N ASP A 15 -31.83 55.05 -12.67
CA ASP A 15 -33.08 54.70 -13.38
C ASP A 15 -33.14 53.19 -13.70
N GLU A 16 -34.09 52.48 -13.07
CA GLU A 16 -34.62 51.17 -13.47
C GLU A 16 -35.59 51.31 -14.66
N PRO A 17 -35.65 50.36 -15.60
CA PRO A 17 -36.76 50.30 -16.56
C PRO A 17 -37.97 49.49 -16.03
N PRO A 18 -39.20 49.81 -16.49
CA PRO A 18 -40.43 49.60 -15.75
C PRO A 18 -41.27 48.39 -16.22
N GLY A 19 -42.12 47.85 -15.32
CA GLY A 19 -42.97 46.71 -15.65
C GLY A 19 -44.05 46.31 -14.62
N TRP A 20 -44.97 47.23 -14.33
CA TRP A 20 -46.42 46.99 -14.13
C TRP A 20 -46.96 46.37 -12.82
N THR A 21 -47.39 47.31 -11.95
CA THR A 21 -48.70 47.43 -11.28
C THR A 21 -49.27 46.27 -10.44
N ASN A 22 -49.30 46.53 -9.13
CA ASN A 22 -50.27 45.97 -8.18
C ASN A 22 -51.67 46.56 -8.40
N ASN A 23 -52.69 45.71 -8.42
CA ASN A 23 -54.05 46.10 -8.04
C ASN A 23 -54.61 45.05 -7.06
N ALA A 24 -55.18 45.56 -5.97
CA ALA A 24 -55.65 44.81 -4.83
C ALA A 24 -57.03 44.16 -5.05
N ALA A 25 -57.20 42.93 -4.56
CA ALA A 25 -58.47 42.40 -4.08
C ALA A 25 -58.21 41.24 -3.09
N ALA A 26 -58.76 41.34 -1.88
CA ALA A 26 -58.84 40.26 -0.88
C ALA A 26 -60.26 39.61 -0.94
N PRO A 27 -60.54 38.54 -0.19
CA PRO A 27 -59.83 37.25 -0.08
C PRO A 27 -60.76 36.08 -0.50
N SER A 28 -60.20 34.92 -0.91
CA SER A 28 -61.00 33.70 -1.07
C SER A 28 -60.26 32.47 -0.51
N ALA A 29 -60.94 31.82 0.44
CA ALA A 29 -60.78 30.49 1.02
C ALA A 29 -59.42 29.78 0.87
N ALA A 30 -58.71 29.66 1.98
CA ALA A 30 -57.60 28.74 2.14
C ALA A 30 -58.09 27.28 2.09
N SER A 31 -57.63 26.51 1.10
CA SER A 31 -57.60 25.04 1.18
C SER A 31 -56.32 24.61 1.86
N THR A 32 -56.44 24.10 3.09
CA THR A 32 -55.36 23.46 3.84
C THR A 32 -55.06 22.08 3.26
N HIS A 33 -54.09 21.99 2.35
CA HIS A 33 -53.43 20.70 2.09
C HIS A 33 -52.43 20.42 3.21
N ALA A 34 -52.82 19.52 4.11
CA ALA A 34 -51.94 18.95 5.13
C ALA A 34 -50.81 18.17 4.47
N VAL A 35 -49.58 18.69 4.56
CA VAL A 35 -48.36 17.94 4.28
C VAL A 35 -48.19 16.90 5.40
N LYS A 36 -48.29 15.62 5.06
CA LYS A 36 -47.95 14.53 6.00
C LYS A 36 -46.45 14.62 6.35
N PRO A 37 -46.06 14.63 7.63
CA PRO A 37 -44.65 14.56 8.00
C PRO A 37 -44.08 13.20 7.59
N GLU A 38 -42.94 13.20 6.89
CA GLU A 38 -42.17 11.99 6.64
C GLU A 38 -41.72 11.36 7.97
N PRO A 39 -41.74 10.03 8.10
CA PRO A 39 -41.25 9.36 9.30
C PRO A 39 -39.73 9.54 9.43
N TYR A 40 -39.32 10.10 10.58
CA TYR A 40 -37.94 10.20 11.03
C TYR A 40 -37.24 8.83 10.92
N SER A 41 -36.28 8.71 10.00
CA SER A 41 -35.37 7.58 9.95
C SER A 41 -34.30 7.75 11.02
N PRO A 42 -34.13 6.81 11.97
CA PRO A 42 -33.08 6.92 12.98
C PRO A 42 -31.70 6.90 12.30
N PRO A 43 -30.69 7.59 12.88
CA PRO A 43 -29.34 7.56 12.34
C PRO A 43 -28.86 6.11 12.24
N ARG A 44 -28.43 5.71 11.04
CA ARG A 44 -27.75 4.44 10.78
C ARG A 44 -26.66 4.28 11.84
N MET A 45 -26.76 3.26 12.69
CA MET A 45 -25.71 2.94 13.65
C MET A 45 -24.36 2.89 12.91
N ALA A 46 -23.37 3.59 13.44
CA ALA A 46 -22.01 3.53 12.92
C ALA A 46 -21.60 2.06 12.82
N THR A 47 -21.31 1.59 11.60
CA THR A 47 -20.68 0.28 11.41
C THR A 47 -19.39 0.25 12.22
N PRO A 48 -19.05 -0.86 12.89
CA PRO A 48 -17.80 -0.98 13.63
C PRO A 48 -16.64 -0.59 12.71
N THR A 49 -15.83 0.37 13.14
CA THR A 49 -14.62 0.79 12.41
C THR A 49 -13.74 -0.45 12.24
N ALA A 50 -13.48 -0.85 11.00
CA ALA A 50 -12.57 -1.96 10.75
C ALA A 50 -11.17 -1.60 11.31
N PRO A 51 -10.55 -2.46 12.14
CA PRO A 51 -9.30 -2.16 12.82
C PRO A 51 -8.17 -1.84 11.84
N ALA A 52 -7.22 -1.01 12.29
CA ALA A 52 -6.06 -0.66 11.47
C ALA A 52 -5.27 -1.91 11.06
N MET A 53 -4.58 -1.86 9.91
CA MET A 53 -3.80 -3.01 9.42
C MET A 53 -2.77 -3.52 10.45
N SER A 54 -2.16 -2.63 11.23
CA SER A 54 -1.22 -3.00 12.31
C SER A 54 -1.89 -3.77 13.45
N GLU A 55 -3.11 -3.39 13.82
CA GLU A 55 -3.90 -4.04 14.87
C GLU A 55 -4.36 -5.42 14.43
N THR A 56 -4.82 -5.56 13.18
CA THR A 56 -5.19 -6.86 12.60
C THR A 56 -4.00 -7.81 12.50
N LEU A 57 -2.81 -7.33 12.12
CA LEU A 57 -1.59 -8.13 12.08
C LEU A 57 -1.14 -8.57 13.48
N THR A 58 -1.25 -7.68 14.48
CA THR A 58 -0.92 -7.99 15.88
C THR A 58 -1.85 -9.08 16.43
N GLN A 59 -3.15 -8.97 16.14
CA GLN A 59 -4.13 -9.98 16.53
C GLN A 59 -3.83 -11.34 15.89
N ARG A 60 -3.64 -11.38 14.57
CA ARG A 60 -3.30 -12.61 13.83
C ARG A 60 -2.03 -13.26 14.35
N LYS A 61 -0.99 -12.46 14.64
CA LYS A 61 0.26 -12.96 15.22
C LYS A 61 0.01 -13.64 16.57
N ARG A 62 -0.78 -13.02 17.45
CA ARG A 62 -1.08 -13.55 18.79
C ARG A 62 -1.79 -14.91 18.70
N GLU A 63 -2.81 -15.00 17.86
CA GLU A 63 -3.55 -16.25 17.63
C GLU A 63 -2.64 -17.35 17.03
N MET A 64 -1.86 -17.00 16.01
CA MET A 64 -0.94 -17.93 15.37
C MET A 64 0.15 -18.42 16.34
N LEU A 65 0.71 -17.52 17.15
CA LEU A 65 1.72 -17.86 18.15
C LEU A 65 1.20 -18.86 19.19
N LYS A 66 -0.06 -18.70 19.62
CA LYS A 66 -0.70 -19.66 20.53
C LYS A 66 -0.76 -21.05 19.88
N ARG A 67 -1.32 -21.14 18.67
CA ARG A 67 -1.43 -22.40 17.92
C ARG A 67 -0.08 -23.07 17.67
N CYS A 68 0.94 -22.29 17.30
CA CYS A 68 2.30 -22.79 17.09
C CYS A 68 2.93 -23.31 18.39
N THR A 69 2.67 -22.64 19.52
CA THR A 69 3.18 -23.04 20.84
C THR A 69 2.53 -24.33 21.31
N ASP A 70 1.21 -24.43 21.22
CA ASP A 70 0.46 -25.65 21.55
C ASP A 70 0.95 -26.83 20.70
N ALA A 71 1.16 -26.59 19.41
CA ALA A 71 1.67 -27.60 18.48
C ALA A 71 3.09 -28.08 18.85
N ALA A 72 4.00 -27.15 19.14
CA ALA A 72 5.37 -27.49 19.54
C ALA A 72 5.43 -28.23 20.89
N GLN A 73 4.53 -27.89 21.83
CA GLN A 73 4.41 -28.59 23.11
C GLN A 73 3.90 -30.02 22.95
N GLN A 74 2.90 -30.24 22.10
CA GLN A 74 2.41 -31.59 21.77
C GLN A 74 3.50 -32.45 21.11
N LEU A 75 4.35 -31.83 20.29
CA LEU A 75 5.51 -32.50 19.68
C LEU A 75 6.68 -32.72 20.64
N GLY A 76 6.64 -32.12 21.84
CA GLY A 76 7.68 -32.24 22.86
C GLY A 76 9.03 -31.60 22.50
N LYS A 77 9.07 -30.73 21.47
CA LYS A 77 10.31 -30.10 21.00
C LYS A 77 10.07 -28.74 20.34
N PRO A 78 11.09 -27.86 20.26
CA PRO A 78 10.98 -26.65 19.46
C PRO A 78 10.71 -26.96 17.98
N VAL A 79 9.90 -26.12 17.34
CA VAL A 79 9.47 -26.29 15.94
C VAL A 79 9.81 -25.05 15.13
N LEU A 80 10.32 -25.27 13.92
CA LEU A 80 10.54 -24.23 12.91
C LEU A 80 9.36 -24.17 11.95
N PHE A 81 8.75 -23.00 11.85
CA PHE A 81 7.65 -22.71 10.94
C PHE A 81 8.13 -21.85 9.75
N GLY A 82 7.58 -22.12 8.56
CA GLY A 82 7.87 -21.37 7.33
C GLY A 82 6.60 -20.90 6.64
N MET A 83 6.70 -20.58 5.35
CA MET A 83 5.57 -20.18 4.50
C MET A 83 4.70 -19.08 5.16
N THR A 84 3.37 -19.17 5.01
CA THR A 84 2.40 -18.23 5.59
C THR A 84 2.45 -18.17 7.12
N THR A 85 2.75 -19.29 7.81
CA THR A 85 2.90 -19.30 9.27
C THR A 85 4.04 -18.41 9.73
N SER A 86 5.19 -18.45 9.04
CA SER A 86 6.33 -17.58 9.33
C SER A 86 6.01 -16.10 9.10
N LEU A 87 5.32 -15.76 8.00
CA LEU A 87 4.87 -14.39 7.73
C LEU A 87 4.02 -13.84 8.88
N ILE A 88 3.01 -14.61 9.32
CA ILE A 88 2.10 -14.19 10.39
C ILE A 88 2.84 -14.02 11.73
N LEU A 89 3.71 -14.97 12.10
CA LEU A 89 4.52 -14.89 13.32
C LEU A 89 5.44 -13.66 13.32
N GLN A 90 5.86 -13.23 12.13
CA GLN A 90 6.72 -12.06 11.92
C GLN A 90 5.94 -10.80 11.52
N SER A 91 4.61 -10.78 11.64
CA SER A 91 3.77 -9.62 11.37
C SER A 91 3.92 -9.06 9.95
N VAL A 92 4.14 -9.92 8.96
CA VAL A 92 4.10 -9.57 7.54
C VAL A 92 2.71 -9.91 6.98
N PRO A 93 2.07 -9.02 6.20
CA PRO A 93 0.80 -9.31 5.57
C PRO A 93 0.90 -10.52 4.64
N LEU A 94 -0.19 -11.29 4.57
CA LEU A 94 -0.29 -12.39 3.62
C LEU A 94 -0.58 -11.86 2.21
N PRO A 95 -0.01 -12.47 1.16
CA PRO A 95 -0.35 -12.13 -0.21
C PRO A 95 -1.81 -12.52 -0.53
N LYS A 96 -2.43 -11.74 -1.43
CA LYS A 96 -3.85 -11.87 -1.81
C LYS A 96 -4.17 -13.19 -2.52
N ASP A 97 -3.23 -13.69 -3.32
CA ASP A 97 -3.37 -14.85 -4.22
C ASP A 97 -2.37 -15.98 -3.85
N CYS A 98 -2.23 -16.26 -2.56
CA CYS A 98 -1.46 -17.40 -2.08
C CYS A 98 -2.28 -18.70 -2.22
N ASP A 99 -1.74 -19.71 -2.89
CA ASP A 99 -2.40 -21.02 -3.01
C ASP A 99 -2.30 -21.90 -1.74
N LEU A 100 -1.53 -21.46 -0.73
CA LEU A 100 -1.38 -22.15 0.54
C LEU A 100 -2.50 -21.81 1.53
N ASN A 101 -2.98 -22.83 2.24
CA ASN A 101 -3.98 -22.66 3.28
C ASN A 101 -3.40 -21.97 4.53
N ALA A 102 -3.66 -20.67 4.67
CA ALA A 102 -3.18 -19.88 5.82
C ALA A 102 -3.74 -20.32 7.18
N THR A 103 -4.77 -21.17 7.21
CA THR A 103 -5.27 -21.75 8.46
C THR A 103 -4.42 -22.92 8.94
N GLU A 104 -3.59 -23.54 8.10
CA GLU A 104 -2.71 -24.63 8.47
C GLU A 104 -1.41 -24.14 9.15
N LEU A 105 -0.76 -25.05 9.87
CA LEU A 105 0.56 -24.80 10.44
C LEU A 105 1.64 -25.37 9.51
N HIS A 106 2.39 -24.48 8.87
CA HIS A 106 3.43 -24.86 7.91
C HIS A 106 4.78 -25.01 8.59
N THR A 107 5.30 -26.23 8.64
CA THR A 107 6.61 -26.53 9.23
C THR A 107 7.68 -26.64 8.14
N VAL A 108 8.92 -26.32 8.47
CA VAL A 108 10.04 -26.39 7.52
C VAL A 108 11.13 -27.32 8.04
N SER A 109 11.74 -28.07 7.13
CA SER A 109 12.90 -28.91 7.40
C SER A 109 13.87 -28.88 6.21
N ASP A 110 15.14 -29.20 6.44
CA ASP A 110 16.17 -29.24 5.40
C ASP A 110 16.08 -30.50 4.52
N SER A 111 15.45 -31.57 5.02
CA SER A 111 15.38 -32.87 4.36
C SER A 111 14.14 -33.68 4.74
N HIS A 112 13.82 -34.69 3.92
CA HIS A 112 12.73 -35.63 4.22
C HIS A 112 12.97 -36.50 5.48
N ARG A 113 14.21 -36.55 5.97
CA ARG A 113 14.59 -37.29 7.19
C ARG A 113 14.23 -36.54 8.46
N THR A 114 14.42 -35.22 8.44
CA THR A 114 14.18 -34.32 9.59
C THR A 114 12.76 -33.76 9.64
N ARG A 115 12.00 -33.94 8.54
CA ARG A 115 10.60 -33.55 8.40
C ARG A 115 9.71 -34.08 9.53
N ILE A 116 8.83 -33.21 10.03
CA ILE A 116 7.75 -33.58 10.96
C ILE A 116 6.70 -34.43 10.23
N ARG A 117 6.40 -35.61 10.77
CA ARG A 117 5.41 -36.58 10.23
C ARG A 117 4.22 -36.81 11.16
N ALA A 118 4.12 -36.03 12.24
CA ALA A 118 3.07 -36.21 13.22
C ALA A 118 1.69 -35.94 12.59
N VAL A 119 0.73 -36.80 12.91
CA VAL A 119 -0.68 -36.61 12.53
C VAL A 119 -1.34 -35.55 13.43
N VAL A 120 -0.93 -35.52 14.70
CA VAL A 120 -1.41 -34.56 15.70
C VAL A 120 -0.19 -33.84 16.31
N PRO A 121 -0.16 -32.50 16.30
CA PRO A 121 -1.11 -31.60 15.64
C PRO A 121 -1.02 -31.70 14.10
N PRO A 122 -2.10 -31.42 13.36
CA PRO A 122 -2.03 -31.37 11.90
C PRO A 122 -1.08 -30.25 11.48
N THR A 123 -0.05 -30.61 10.74
CA THR A 123 0.92 -29.68 10.16
C THR A 123 1.15 -30.01 8.70
N THR A 124 1.50 -28.98 7.93
CA THR A 124 1.82 -29.11 6.50
C THR A 124 3.32 -28.91 6.33
N PRO A 125 4.09 -30.00 6.18
CA PRO A 125 5.54 -29.94 6.18
C PRO A 125 6.13 -29.61 4.80
N HIS A 126 7.13 -28.73 4.80
CA HIS A 126 7.85 -28.26 3.61
C HIS A 126 9.35 -28.54 3.70
N ILE A 127 9.97 -28.86 2.56
CA ILE A 127 11.41 -29.06 2.47
C ILE A 127 12.07 -27.80 1.88
N TRP A 128 13.02 -27.25 2.62
CA TRP A 128 13.81 -26.09 2.21
C TRP A 128 15.29 -26.38 2.31
N LYS A 129 15.89 -26.79 1.19
CA LYS A 129 17.32 -27.13 1.12
C LYS A 129 18.25 -25.98 1.54
N PRO A 130 17.95 -24.70 1.23
CA PRO A 130 18.77 -23.57 1.69
C PRO A 130 18.67 -23.27 3.20
N LEU A 131 18.01 -24.11 4.01
CA LEU A 131 17.77 -23.84 5.41
C LEU A 131 19.04 -23.60 6.24
N SER A 132 20.16 -24.24 5.90
CA SER A 132 21.42 -24.05 6.61
C SER A 132 21.98 -22.62 6.52
N ALA A 133 21.59 -21.85 5.51
CA ALA A 133 21.97 -20.44 5.36
C ALA A 133 20.98 -19.48 6.05
N ALA A 134 19.89 -19.99 6.62
CA ALA A 134 18.82 -19.20 7.23
C ALA A 134 19.19 -18.74 8.64
N HIS A 135 18.93 -17.46 8.94
CA HIS A 135 19.07 -16.89 10.29
C HIS A 135 17.71 -16.87 11.01
N ASN A 136 17.21 -18.05 11.35
CA ASN A 136 15.85 -18.24 11.84
C ASN A 136 15.54 -17.40 13.09
N ALA A 137 14.40 -16.71 13.07
CA ALA A 137 13.93 -15.90 14.18
C ALA A 137 13.40 -16.78 15.32
N ARG A 138 13.97 -16.61 16.52
CA ARG A 138 13.42 -17.21 17.74
C ARG A 138 12.22 -16.37 18.22
N ILE A 139 11.02 -16.92 18.14
CA ILE A 139 9.79 -16.23 18.58
C ILE A 139 9.58 -16.44 20.08
N ASN A 140 9.75 -17.66 20.57
CA ASN A 140 9.80 -17.99 21.99
C ASN A 140 10.67 -19.25 22.23
N LYS A 141 10.52 -19.92 23.38
CA LYS A 141 11.28 -21.15 23.70
C LYS A 141 10.87 -22.40 22.90
N HIS A 142 9.71 -22.39 22.26
CA HIS A 142 9.13 -23.50 21.52
C HIS A 142 8.98 -23.22 20.02
N VAL A 143 8.86 -21.95 19.62
CA VAL A 143 8.50 -21.53 18.28
C VAL A 143 9.63 -20.74 17.66
N HIS A 144 10.09 -21.23 16.51
CA HIS A 144 11.00 -20.54 15.60
C HIS A 144 10.27 -20.24 14.29
N ALA A 145 10.57 -19.10 13.69
CA ALA A 145 10.13 -18.74 12.36
C ALA A 145 11.34 -18.72 11.41
N LEU A 146 11.16 -19.24 10.20
CA LEU A 146 12.12 -19.08 9.13
C LEU A 146 12.37 -17.58 8.88
N ASP A 147 13.61 -17.16 8.63
CA ASP A 147 13.86 -15.74 8.38
C ASP A 147 13.04 -15.22 7.19
N LEU A 148 12.83 -13.91 7.15
CA LEU A 148 11.92 -13.29 6.18
C LEU A 148 12.41 -13.42 4.72
N VAL A 149 13.72 -13.40 4.48
CA VAL A 149 14.28 -13.53 3.12
C VAL A 149 14.03 -14.94 2.60
N HIS A 150 14.31 -15.96 3.42
CA HIS A 150 14.05 -17.35 3.07
C HIS A 150 12.55 -17.66 2.98
N THR A 151 11.73 -17.04 3.84
CA THR A 151 10.26 -17.18 3.78
C THR A 151 9.70 -16.59 2.50
N TRP A 152 10.15 -15.41 2.09
CA TRP A 152 9.77 -14.81 0.81
C TRP A 152 10.18 -15.69 -0.38
N ALA A 153 11.41 -16.20 -0.37
CA ALA A 153 11.91 -17.09 -1.42
C ALA A 153 11.14 -18.42 -1.51
N GLN A 154 10.75 -18.99 -0.37
CA GLN A 154 9.90 -20.20 -0.32
C GLN A 154 8.55 -19.99 -1.00
N LEU A 155 7.96 -18.82 -0.79
CA LEU A 155 6.62 -18.48 -1.25
C LEU A 155 6.54 -18.12 -2.73
N ALA A 156 7.68 -17.92 -3.40
CA ALA A 156 7.73 -17.55 -4.82
C ALA A 156 7.09 -18.57 -5.79
N ALA A 157 6.90 -19.81 -5.36
CA ALA A 157 6.23 -20.84 -6.14
C ALA A 157 4.70 -20.92 -5.93
N HIS A 158 4.14 -20.08 -5.05
CA HIS A 158 2.79 -20.20 -4.49
C HIS A 158 1.90 -18.97 -4.75
N MET A 159 2.35 -18.03 -5.59
CA MET A 159 1.64 -16.77 -5.89
C MET A 159 2.10 -16.19 -7.22
N SER A 160 1.37 -15.18 -7.72
CA SER A 160 1.80 -14.42 -8.89
C SER A 160 3.10 -13.63 -8.66
N LEU A 161 3.75 -13.25 -9.76
CA LEU A 161 4.93 -12.38 -9.71
C LEU A 161 4.61 -11.01 -9.07
N GLU A 162 3.41 -10.49 -9.29
CA GLU A 162 2.95 -9.22 -8.71
C GLU A 162 2.86 -9.31 -7.19
N SER A 163 2.17 -10.32 -6.66
CA SER A 163 2.11 -10.55 -5.22
C SER A 163 3.46 -10.87 -4.60
N LEU A 164 4.36 -11.51 -5.34
CA LEU A 164 5.73 -11.74 -4.87
C LEU A 164 6.50 -10.42 -4.71
N VAL A 165 6.31 -9.45 -5.62
CA VAL A 165 6.88 -8.09 -5.48
C VAL A 165 6.28 -7.39 -4.28
N ILE A 166 4.96 -7.39 -4.12
CA ILE A 166 4.25 -6.78 -2.98
C ILE A 166 4.73 -7.39 -1.66
N LEU A 167 4.88 -8.71 -1.60
CA LEU A 167 5.40 -9.40 -0.41
C LEU A 167 6.86 -9.04 -0.14
N GLY A 168 7.65 -8.81 -1.19
CA GLY A 168 9.03 -8.33 -1.09
C GLY A 168 9.11 -6.96 -0.44
N ASP A 169 8.33 -6.00 -0.93
CA ASP A 169 8.22 -4.65 -0.35
C ASP A 169 7.80 -4.74 1.14
N ALA A 170 6.74 -5.50 1.43
CA ALA A 170 6.26 -5.70 2.80
C ALA A 170 7.31 -6.36 3.72
N THR A 171 8.17 -7.23 3.15
CA THR A 171 9.27 -7.86 3.88
C THR A 171 10.35 -6.84 4.25
N LEU A 172 10.75 -5.97 3.33
CA LEU A 172 11.71 -4.90 3.61
C LEU A 172 11.18 -3.99 4.73
N THR A 173 9.91 -3.62 4.66
CA THR A 173 9.25 -2.78 5.67
C THR A 173 9.19 -3.46 7.04
N ALA A 174 8.90 -4.77 7.08
CA ALA A 174 8.90 -5.53 8.32
C ALA A 174 10.30 -5.67 8.95
N ILE A 175 11.36 -5.73 8.15
CA ILE A 175 12.75 -5.70 8.62
C ILE A 175 13.09 -4.31 9.15
N ALA A 176 12.81 -3.26 8.38
CA ALA A 176 13.13 -1.87 8.73
C ALA A 176 12.45 -1.42 10.03
N ARG A 177 11.18 -1.81 10.25
CA ARG A 177 10.41 -1.44 11.45
C ARG A 177 10.83 -2.15 12.73
N LYS A 178 11.69 -3.18 12.66
CA LYS A 178 12.13 -3.93 13.85
C LYS A 178 13.60 -3.66 14.13
N PRO A 179 13.95 -2.93 15.21
CA PRO A 179 15.34 -2.60 15.53
C PRO A 179 16.29 -3.81 15.58
N SER A 180 15.81 -4.95 16.08
CA SER A 180 16.58 -6.20 16.15
C SER A 180 16.88 -6.81 14.78
N LEU A 181 16.09 -6.50 13.76
CA LEU A 181 16.32 -6.95 12.39
C LEU A 181 17.01 -5.87 11.56
N SER A 182 16.62 -4.60 11.66
CA SER A 182 17.25 -3.53 10.91
C SER A 182 18.71 -3.34 11.31
N GLY A 183 19.05 -3.49 12.60
CA GLY A 183 20.43 -3.38 13.07
C GLY A 183 21.06 -2.01 12.77
N GLY A 184 20.24 -0.96 12.70
CA GLY A 184 20.66 0.40 12.36
C GLY A 184 20.78 0.69 10.85
N ARG A 185 20.57 -0.31 9.99
CA ARG A 185 20.58 -0.13 8.53
C ARG A 185 19.40 0.72 8.04
N THR A 186 19.66 1.52 7.02
CA THR A 186 18.65 2.22 6.21
C THR A 186 17.84 1.24 5.37
N ALA A 187 16.68 1.66 4.85
CA ALA A 187 15.87 0.78 4.01
C ALA A 187 16.55 0.42 2.68
N ASP A 188 17.37 1.32 2.13
CA ASP A 188 18.20 1.03 0.95
C ASP A 188 19.26 -0.04 1.24
N GLU A 189 19.97 0.05 2.37
CA GLU A 189 20.93 -0.97 2.80
C GLU A 189 20.24 -2.33 3.01
N ILE A 190 19.05 -2.33 3.63
CA ILE A 190 18.24 -3.55 3.81
C ILE A 190 17.87 -4.15 2.45
N TYR A 191 17.49 -3.31 1.47
CA TYR A 191 17.18 -3.77 0.11
C TYR A 191 18.41 -4.37 -0.58
N GLN A 192 19.58 -3.73 -0.49
CA GLN A 192 20.82 -4.28 -1.06
C GLN A 192 21.19 -5.62 -0.43
N ASP A 193 21.06 -5.74 0.90
CA ASP A 193 21.27 -7.00 1.61
C ASP A 193 20.25 -8.07 1.21
N PHE A 194 19.01 -7.69 0.97
CA PHE A 194 17.96 -8.59 0.51
C PHE A 194 18.29 -9.15 -0.88
N VAL A 195 18.66 -8.28 -1.83
CA VAL A 195 19.09 -8.67 -3.18
C VAL A 195 20.30 -9.60 -3.13
N ARG A 196 21.31 -9.25 -2.33
CA ARG A 196 22.52 -10.05 -2.15
C ARG A 196 22.21 -11.44 -1.61
N GLN A 197 21.47 -11.54 -0.50
CA GLN A 197 21.11 -12.81 0.11
C GLN A 197 20.36 -13.72 -0.87
N VAL A 198 19.33 -13.21 -1.55
CA VAL A 198 18.56 -13.99 -2.54
C VAL A 198 19.43 -14.47 -3.71
N SER A 199 20.34 -13.61 -4.17
CA SER A 199 21.24 -13.94 -5.28
C SER A 199 22.21 -15.08 -4.91
N GLU A 200 22.74 -15.04 -3.69
CA GLU A 200 23.68 -16.00 -3.12
C GLU A 200 23.05 -17.35 -2.74
N LEU A 201 21.72 -17.42 -2.59
CA LEU A 201 21.04 -18.70 -2.31
C LEU A 201 21.40 -19.77 -3.35
N PRO A 202 21.50 -21.06 -2.97
CA PRO A 202 21.66 -22.14 -3.95
C PRO A 202 20.42 -22.25 -4.86
N LYS A 203 20.46 -23.08 -5.90
CA LYS A 203 19.29 -23.28 -6.78
C LYS A 203 18.10 -23.84 -5.99
N PHE A 204 16.95 -23.19 -6.09
CA PHE A 204 15.66 -23.65 -5.55
C PHE A 204 14.54 -23.41 -6.58
N ASN A 205 13.37 -24.01 -6.33
CA ASN A 205 12.19 -23.83 -7.18
C ASN A 205 11.80 -22.35 -7.23
N ALA A 206 11.44 -21.82 -8.40
CA ALA A 206 11.09 -20.40 -8.58
C ALA A 206 12.22 -19.36 -8.30
N LYS A 207 13.49 -19.76 -8.18
CA LYS A 207 14.61 -18.78 -8.06
C LYS A 207 14.62 -17.76 -9.21
N ALA A 208 14.33 -18.19 -10.45
CA ALA A 208 14.25 -17.26 -11.59
C ALA A 208 13.15 -16.21 -11.41
N THR A 209 11.99 -16.58 -10.84
CA THR A 209 10.91 -15.67 -10.50
C THR A 209 11.34 -14.67 -9.44
N CYS A 210 12.04 -15.12 -8.38
CA CYS A 210 12.65 -14.23 -7.39
C CYS A 210 13.56 -13.18 -8.06
N MET A 211 14.44 -13.61 -8.97
CA MET A 211 15.34 -12.68 -9.65
C MET A 211 14.61 -11.63 -10.49
N ILE A 212 13.47 -11.98 -11.10
CA ILE A 212 12.62 -11.01 -11.81
C ILE A 212 11.95 -10.06 -10.80
N ALA A 213 11.40 -10.59 -9.69
CA ALA A 213 10.73 -9.78 -8.68
C ALA A 213 11.66 -8.73 -8.06
N LEU A 214 12.93 -9.07 -7.82
CA LEU A 214 13.94 -8.14 -7.29
C LEU A 214 14.11 -6.88 -8.16
N GLU A 215 13.84 -6.96 -9.47
CA GLU A 215 13.92 -5.79 -10.38
C GLU A 215 12.81 -4.76 -10.11
N PHE A 216 11.70 -5.20 -9.49
CA PHE A 216 10.50 -4.39 -9.25
C PHE A 216 10.22 -4.11 -7.78
N ILE A 217 10.89 -4.80 -6.84
CA ILE A 217 10.81 -4.48 -5.41
C ILE A 217 11.33 -3.06 -5.14
N ALA A 218 10.69 -2.36 -4.21
CA ALA A 218 11.03 -1.02 -3.79
C ALA A 218 11.14 -0.94 -2.27
N PRO A 219 12.20 -0.32 -1.72
CA PRO A 219 12.24 0.05 -0.31
C PRO A 219 11.25 1.20 -0.04
N HIS A 220 11.05 1.53 1.24
CA HIS A 220 10.23 2.67 1.66
C HIS A 220 8.76 2.59 1.21
N VAL A 221 8.14 1.40 1.22
CA VAL A 221 6.69 1.27 1.00
C VAL A 221 6.00 0.93 2.31
N ASP A 222 4.93 1.63 2.67
CA ASP A 222 4.32 1.49 4.00
C ASP A 222 3.11 0.56 4.04
N SER A 223 2.52 0.24 2.88
CA SER A 223 1.40 -0.68 2.75
C SER A 223 1.39 -1.50 1.44
N PRO A 224 0.75 -2.69 1.42
CA PRO A 224 0.58 -3.47 0.19
C PRO A 224 -0.14 -2.72 -0.93
N MET A 225 -1.08 -1.83 -0.59
CA MET A 225 -1.84 -1.05 -1.58
C MET A 225 -0.99 0.01 -2.28
N GLU A 226 -0.01 0.59 -1.58
CA GLU A 226 0.99 1.46 -2.20
C GLU A 226 1.85 0.67 -3.20
N SER A 227 2.28 -0.55 -2.85
CA SER A 227 2.98 -1.45 -3.78
C SER A 227 2.12 -1.79 -5.01
N GLU A 228 0.85 -2.13 -4.81
CA GLU A 228 -0.08 -2.46 -5.91
C GLU A 228 -0.28 -1.25 -6.84
N THR A 229 -0.47 -0.05 -6.27
CA THR A 229 -0.59 1.21 -7.02
C THR A 229 0.69 1.49 -7.83
N ARG A 230 1.86 1.28 -7.22
CA ARG A 230 3.17 1.44 -7.87
C ARG A 230 3.37 0.47 -9.02
N ILE A 231 3.01 -0.81 -8.82
CA ILE A 231 3.11 -1.83 -9.86
C ILE A 231 2.18 -1.49 -11.02
N THR A 232 0.94 -1.09 -10.71
CA THR A 232 -0.04 -0.65 -11.72
C THR A 232 0.54 0.46 -12.58
N THR A 233 1.03 1.57 -12.00
CA THR A 233 1.63 2.67 -12.79
C THR A 233 2.79 2.19 -13.68
N THR A 234 3.61 1.26 -13.19
CA THR A 234 4.71 0.66 -13.94
C THR A 234 4.21 -0.18 -15.12
N GLN A 235 3.15 -0.97 -14.93
CA GLN A 235 2.54 -1.80 -15.97
C GLN A 235 1.97 -0.98 -17.15
N TYR A 236 1.51 0.25 -16.88
CA TYR A 236 1.02 1.19 -17.89
C TYR A 236 2.13 2.09 -18.49
N GLY A 237 3.39 1.85 -18.14
CA GLY A 237 4.55 2.50 -18.75
C GLY A 237 4.96 3.83 -18.13
N LEU A 238 4.38 4.22 -16.99
CA LEU A 238 4.84 5.42 -16.29
C LEU A 238 6.28 5.23 -15.79
N PRO A 239 7.08 6.32 -15.72
CA PRO A 239 8.41 6.26 -15.14
C PRO A 239 8.36 5.75 -13.69
N ARG A 240 9.48 5.19 -13.21
CA ARG A 240 9.55 4.66 -11.83
C ARG A 240 9.31 5.80 -10.82
N ALA A 241 8.27 5.65 -10.01
CA ALA A 241 7.99 6.56 -8.90
C ALA A 241 9.00 6.37 -7.75
N VAL A 242 9.28 7.46 -7.03
CA VAL A 242 9.95 7.45 -5.73
C VAL A 242 8.92 7.16 -4.65
N THR A 243 9.17 6.17 -3.81
CA THR A 243 8.26 5.73 -2.74
C THR A 243 8.50 6.51 -1.46
N ASN A 244 7.42 6.85 -0.74
CA ASN A 244 7.44 7.66 0.50
C ASN A 244 8.40 8.86 0.44
N TYR A 245 8.30 9.63 -0.65
CA TYR A 245 9.17 10.76 -0.91
C TYR A 245 8.91 11.90 0.08
N THR A 246 9.92 12.26 0.86
CA THR A 246 9.90 13.43 1.74
C THR A 246 10.00 14.71 0.92
N VAL A 247 8.99 15.58 1.01
CA VAL A 247 8.96 16.87 0.32
C VAL A 247 9.88 17.87 1.04
N PRO A 248 10.96 18.36 0.40
CA PRO A 248 11.88 19.29 1.04
C PRO A 248 11.20 20.59 1.45
N GLY A 249 11.42 21.00 2.70
CA GLY A 249 10.86 22.25 3.25
C GLY A 249 9.37 22.22 3.55
N ALA A 250 8.70 21.06 3.45
CA ALA A 250 7.30 20.90 3.81
C ALA A 250 7.17 20.02 5.06
N THR A 251 6.60 20.60 6.13
CA THR A 251 6.37 19.90 7.40
C THR A 251 4.97 20.19 7.91
N PHE A 252 4.40 19.23 8.65
CA PHE A 252 3.24 19.49 9.49
C PHE A 252 3.58 20.50 10.60
N SER A 253 2.55 21.03 11.26
CA SER A 253 2.70 22.00 12.37
C SER A 253 3.50 21.47 13.56
N ASN A 254 3.56 20.14 13.73
CA ASN A 254 4.37 19.47 14.76
C ASN A 254 5.83 19.20 14.31
N GLY A 255 6.24 19.69 13.14
CA GLY A 255 7.58 19.50 12.58
C GLY A 255 7.79 18.16 11.87
N ALA A 256 6.79 17.27 11.83
CA ALA A 256 6.91 16.02 11.08
C ALA A 256 7.02 16.29 9.57
N PRO A 257 7.90 15.59 8.83
CA PRO A 257 8.04 15.77 7.40
C PRO A 257 6.77 15.36 6.66
N ILE A 258 6.46 16.04 5.56
CA ILE A 258 5.42 15.61 4.63
C ILE A 258 6.01 14.62 3.63
N THR A 259 5.40 13.44 3.56
CA THR A 259 5.75 12.40 2.60
C THR A 259 4.63 12.18 1.57
N LEU A 260 5.03 11.74 0.39
CA LEU A 260 4.15 11.34 -0.72
C LEU A 260 4.38 9.86 -1.03
N ASP A 261 3.32 9.07 -1.05
CA ASP A 261 3.43 7.60 -1.18
C ASP A 261 4.15 7.19 -2.47
N LEU A 262 3.74 7.78 -3.59
CA LEU A 262 4.39 7.65 -4.89
C LEU A 262 4.59 9.05 -5.48
N ALA A 263 5.83 9.42 -5.75
CA ALA A 263 6.17 10.73 -6.28
C ALA A 263 7.02 10.64 -7.54
N TRP A 264 6.81 11.62 -8.42
CA TRP A 264 7.75 11.98 -9.47
C TRP A 264 8.24 13.41 -9.21
N PRO A 265 9.31 13.58 -8.39
CA PRO A 265 9.71 14.89 -7.87
C PRO A 265 10.06 15.92 -8.94
N GLU A 266 10.71 15.48 -10.02
CA GLU A 266 11.07 16.33 -11.16
C GLU A 266 9.85 17.00 -11.81
N PHE A 267 8.71 16.31 -11.79
CA PHE A 267 7.46 16.78 -12.39
C PHE A 267 6.46 17.33 -11.36
N ARG A 268 6.75 17.20 -10.06
CA ARG A 268 5.85 17.53 -8.94
C ARG A 268 4.46 16.89 -9.11
N VAL A 269 4.45 15.62 -9.51
CA VAL A 269 3.24 14.79 -9.59
C VAL A 269 3.36 13.69 -8.55
N ALA A 270 2.27 13.40 -7.85
CA ALA A 270 2.24 12.34 -6.86
C ALA A 270 0.90 11.59 -6.86
N ILE A 271 0.94 10.37 -6.36
CA ILE A 271 -0.25 9.59 -5.99
C ILE A 271 -0.17 9.32 -4.49
N GLU A 272 -1.27 9.57 -3.78
CA GLU A 272 -1.47 9.13 -2.40
C GLU A 272 -2.60 8.11 -2.34
N TYR A 273 -2.37 7.00 -1.65
CA TYR A 273 -3.38 5.98 -1.43
C TYR A 273 -4.17 6.31 -0.16
N ASP A 274 -5.46 6.58 -0.32
CA ASP A 274 -6.41 6.82 0.76
C ASP A 274 -7.23 5.55 1.02
N GLY A 275 -6.87 4.82 2.08
CA GLY A 275 -7.58 3.64 2.52
C GLY A 275 -8.93 3.95 3.17
N ASP A 276 -9.93 3.09 2.99
CA ASP A 276 -11.31 3.28 3.51
C ASP A 276 -11.40 3.48 5.04
N HIS A 277 -10.35 3.12 5.79
CA HIS A 277 -10.26 3.27 7.24
C HIS A 277 -10.18 4.74 7.70
N HIS A 278 -9.89 5.69 6.81
CA HIS A 278 -9.66 7.09 7.18
C HIS A 278 -10.93 7.95 7.21
N ARG A 279 -12.07 7.44 6.69
CA ARG A 279 -13.25 8.27 6.43
C ARG A 279 -14.00 8.75 7.68
N THR A 280 -13.75 8.15 8.85
CA THR A 280 -14.51 8.41 10.08
C THR A 280 -13.76 9.23 11.14
N ASP A 281 -12.45 9.44 11.00
CA ASP A 281 -11.67 10.26 11.93
C ASP A 281 -11.55 11.72 11.44
N LYS A 282 -12.24 12.62 12.14
CA LYS A 282 -12.25 14.06 11.86
C LYS A 282 -10.86 14.69 12.00
N ALA A 283 -10.01 14.20 12.90
CA ALA A 283 -8.67 14.74 13.10
C ALA A 283 -7.74 14.34 11.95
N GLN A 284 -7.82 13.07 11.51
CA GLN A 284 -7.12 12.59 10.32
C GLN A 284 -7.56 13.36 9.07
N TRP A 285 -8.88 13.48 8.83
CA TRP A 285 -9.41 14.20 7.67
C TRP A 285 -8.89 15.65 7.58
N ARG A 286 -8.85 16.37 8.70
CA ARG A 286 -8.29 17.73 8.74
C ARG A 286 -6.80 17.74 8.40
N ARG A 287 -6.02 16.82 8.98
CA ARG A 287 -4.58 16.68 8.69
C ARG A 287 -4.33 16.41 7.22
N ASP A 288 -5.13 15.54 6.60
CA ASP A 288 -5.00 15.22 5.18
C ASP A 288 -5.38 16.41 4.28
N ASN A 289 -6.39 17.19 4.67
CA ASN A 289 -6.72 18.43 3.98
C ASN A 289 -5.58 19.46 4.08
N ASP A 290 -5.02 19.66 5.27
CA ASP A 290 -3.90 20.59 5.49
C ASP A 290 -2.65 20.15 4.71
N LYS A 291 -2.37 18.84 4.68
CA LYS A 291 -1.32 18.24 3.85
C LYS A 291 -1.52 18.58 2.38
N ARG A 292 -2.73 18.38 1.86
CA ARG A 292 -3.07 18.64 0.45
C ARG A 292 -2.96 20.13 0.10
N GLU A 293 -3.42 21.04 0.97
CA GLU A 293 -3.23 22.48 0.78
C GLU A 293 -1.74 22.85 0.71
N LEU A 294 -0.93 22.35 1.65
CA LEU A 294 0.50 22.60 1.67
C LEU A 294 1.19 22.05 0.40
N LEU A 295 0.86 20.82 -0.01
CA LEU A 295 1.39 20.24 -1.25
C LEU A 295 1.05 21.09 -2.48
N ARG A 296 -0.17 21.63 -2.57
CA ARG A 296 -0.56 22.56 -3.64
C ARG A 296 0.24 23.86 -3.61
N HIS A 297 0.52 24.41 -2.41
CA HIS A 297 1.42 25.56 -2.26
C HIS A 297 2.85 25.25 -2.72
N HIS A 298 3.30 24.00 -2.57
CA HIS A 298 4.56 23.51 -3.13
C HIS A 298 4.45 23.05 -4.60
N HIS A 299 3.36 23.41 -5.29
CA HIS A 299 3.08 23.13 -6.70
C HIS A 299 2.98 21.65 -7.06
N TRP A 300 2.67 20.79 -6.09
CA TRP A 300 2.38 19.39 -6.35
C TRP A 300 0.98 19.19 -6.90
N ILE A 301 0.87 18.31 -7.90
CA ILE A 301 -0.38 17.72 -8.35
C ILE A 301 -0.50 16.35 -7.69
N VAL A 302 -1.45 16.23 -6.76
CA VAL A 302 -1.66 15.01 -5.97
C VAL A 302 -2.93 14.33 -6.46
N LEU A 303 -2.79 13.10 -6.96
CA LEU A 303 -3.91 12.23 -7.29
C LEU A 303 -4.20 11.34 -6.08
N ILE A 304 -5.48 11.24 -5.70
CA ILE A 304 -5.89 10.33 -4.63
C ILE A 304 -6.32 9.00 -5.26
N ALA A 305 -5.63 7.93 -4.91
CA ALA A 305 -6.00 6.57 -5.22
C ALA A 305 -6.78 5.96 -4.06
N THR A 306 -7.79 5.16 -4.36
CA THR A 306 -8.61 4.44 -3.37
C THR A 306 -8.75 2.98 -3.80
N ALA A 307 -9.36 2.15 -2.97
CA ALA A 307 -9.69 0.77 -3.33
C ALA A 307 -10.51 0.69 -4.64
N ALA A 308 -11.36 1.68 -4.93
CA ALA A 308 -12.12 1.74 -6.17
C ALA A 308 -11.22 1.89 -7.41
N ASN A 309 -10.11 2.61 -7.30
CA ASN A 309 -9.15 2.74 -8.40
C ASN A 309 -8.38 1.45 -8.68
N MET A 310 -8.34 0.54 -7.70
CA MET A 310 -7.62 -0.73 -7.76
C MET A 310 -8.57 -1.93 -7.94
N ALA A 311 -9.86 -1.69 -8.13
CA ALA A 311 -10.89 -2.73 -8.13
C ALA A 311 -10.83 -3.65 -9.38
N ASP A 312 -10.50 -3.08 -10.53
CA ASP A 312 -10.44 -3.76 -11.82
C ASP A 312 -9.48 -3.06 -12.79
N GLU A 313 -9.16 -3.73 -13.90
CA GLU A 313 -8.22 -3.22 -14.90
C GLU A 313 -8.65 -1.87 -15.51
N PRO A 314 -9.93 -1.62 -15.87
CA PRO A 314 -10.36 -0.29 -16.34
C PRO A 314 -10.13 0.83 -15.33
N SER A 315 -10.41 0.59 -14.05
CA SER A 315 -10.22 1.58 -12.97
C SER A 315 -8.73 1.88 -12.75
N GLN A 316 -7.89 0.85 -12.84
CA GLN A 316 -6.43 0.95 -12.79
C GLN A 316 -5.89 1.74 -13.99
N ALA A 317 -6.37 1.45 -15.20
CA ALA A 317 -6.00 2.17 -16.42
C ALA A 317 -6.33 3.67 -16.33
N GLU A 318 -7.51 4.01 -15.80
CA GLU A 318 -7.93 5.40 -15.62
C GLU A 318 -7.04 6.14 -14.61
N LEU A 319 -6.66 5.51 -13.48
CA LEU A 319 -5.71 6.11 -12.54
C LEU A 319 -4.35 6.34 -13.21
N ALA A 320 -3.82 5.33 -13.90
CA ALA A 320 -2.54 5.42 -14.60
C ALA A 320 -2.57 6.49 -15.70
N TYR A 321 -3.67 6.58 -16.47
CA TYR A 321 -3.87 7.60 -17.49
C TYR A 321 -3.88 9.02 -16.89
N ARG A 322 -4.62 9.23 -15.80
CA ARG A 322 -4.64 10.54 -15.12
C ARG A 322 -3.26 10.95 -14.64
N ALA A 323 -2.52 10.04 -14.00
CA ALA A 323 -1.16 10.31 -13.55
C ALA A 323 -0.22 10.58 -14.74
N GLY A 324 -0.28 9.73 -15.77
CA GLY A 324 0.50 9.86 -17.00
C GLY A 324 0.25 11.19 -17.72
N ARG A 325 -1.01 11.63 -17.81
CA ARG A 325 -1.37 12.94 -18.38
C ARG A 325 -0.72 14.08 -17.61
N GLN A 326 -0.73 14.05 -16.27
CA GLN A 326 -0.08 15.10 -15.48
C GLN A 326 1.43 15.11 -15.65
N LEU A 327 2.05 13.93 -15.73
CA LEU A 327 3.48 13.80 -16.03
C LEU A 327 3.82 14.39 -17.41
N ALA A 328 3.06 14.05 -18.45
CA ALA A 328 3.27 14.55 -19.80
C ALA A 328 3.07 16.08 -19.89
N LEU A 329 2.04 16.63 -19.24
CA LEU A 329 1.82 18.08 -19.14
C LEU A 329 2.96 18.81 -18.41
N ARG A 330 3.73 18.10 -17.60
CA ARG A 330 4.92 18.59 -16.89
C ARG A 330 6.23 18.26 -17.61
N GLY A 331 6.17 17.74 -18.84
CA GLY A 331 7.33 17.51 -19.70
C GLY A 331 7.95 16.12 -19.61
N ALA A 332 7.34 15.17 -18.90
CA ALA A 332 7.81 13.80 -18.89
C ALA A 332 7.58 13.13 -20.26
N ILE A 333 8.57 12.39 -20.75
CA ILE A 333 8.49 11.62 -22.00
C ILE A 333 8.61 10.14 -21.65
N PHE A 334 7.58 9.36 -21.99
CA PHE A 334 7.52 7.92 -21.74
C PHE A 334 6.49 7.26 -22.67
N ASP A 335 6.64 5.96 -22.88
CA ASP A 335 5.72 5.16 -23.69
C ASP A 335 4.56 4.68 -22.80
N PHE A 336 3.40 5.33 -22.91
CA PHE A 336 2.18 4.89 -22.23
C PHE A 336 1.48 3.77 -23.00
N THR A 337 1.05 2.71 -22.30
CA THR A 337 0.24 1.64 -22.90
C THR A 337 -1.22 1.76 -22.45
N LEU A 338 -2.18 1.42 -23.31
CA LEU A 338 -3.61 1.44 -22.95
C LEU A 338 -4.04 0.21 -22.14
N THR A 339 -3.23 -0.84 -22.16
CA THR A 339 -3.42 -2.06 -21.38
C THR A 339 -2.21 -2.30 -20.49
N ALA A 340 -2.42 -2.96 -19.36
CA ALA A 340 -1.34 -3.31 -18.45
C ALA A 340 -0.35 -4.27 -19.12
N THR A 341 0.93 -3.91 -19.17
CA THR A 341 2.00 -4.81 -19.62
C THR A 341 2.42 -5.70 -18.44
N PRO A 342 2.33 -7.03 -18.54
CA PRO A 342 2.73 -7.94 -17.46
C PRO A 342 4.20 -7.74 -17.03
N LEU A 343 4.49 -7.86 -15.72
CA LEU A 343 5.82 -7.60 -15.16
C LEU A 343 6.93 -8.47 -15.77
N ASN A 344 6.62 -9.73 -16.11
CA ASN A 344 7.56 -10.62 -16.80
C ASN A 344 7.93 -10.13 -18.20
N GLU A 345 6.99 -9.49 -18.91
CA GLU A 345 7.26 -8.89 -20.21
C GLU A 345 8.09 -7.61 -20.07
N LEU A 346 7.76 -6.76 -19.08
CA LEU A 346 8.56 -5.57 -18.76
C LEU A 346 10.02 -5.92 -18.45
N ALA A 347 10.26 -6.97 -17.64
CA ALA A 347 11.61 -7.45 -17.36
C ALA A 347 12.34 -7.91 -18.63
N ARG A 348 11.65 -8.63 -19.54
CA ARG A 348 12.22 -9.05 -20.82
C ARG A 348 12.59 -7.85 -21.69
N ARG A 349 11.71 -6.84 -21.79
CA ARG A 349 11.97 -5.61 -22.55
C ARG A 349 13.19 -4.87 -22.00
N LYS A 350 13.32 -4.77 -20.67
CA LYS A 350 14.47 -4.14 -20.00
C LYS A 350 15.79 -4.86 -20.33
N ARG A 351 15.79 -6.20 -20.30
CA ARG A 351 16.97 -7.01 -20.63
C ARG A 351 17.37 -6.92 -22.11
N ARG A 352 16.40 -6.83 -23.03
CA ARG A 352 16.69 -6.60 -24.46
C ARG A 352 17.34 -5.24 -24.69
N LYS A 353 16.80 -4.18 -24.07
CA LYS A 353 17.38 -2.83 -24.12
C LYS A 353 18.80 -2.80 -23.56
N SER A 354 19.08 -3.52 -22.47
CA SER A 354 20.43 -3.57 -21.89
C SER A 354 21.44 -4.40 -22.69
N THR A 355 20.99 -5.29 -23.56
CA THR A 355 21.86 -6.18 -24.37
C THR A 355 22.01 -5.74 -25.83
N GLY A 356 21.35 -4.65 -26.25
CA GLY A 356 21.41 -4.15 -27.62
C GLY A 356 20.77 -5.06 -28.68
N ALA A 357 20.05 -6.11 -28.25
CA ALA A 357 19.35 -7.02 -29.14
C ALA A 357 18.00 -6.40 -29.55
N HIS A 358 17.95 -5.82 -30.74
CA HIS A 358 16.73 -5.34 -31.40
C HIS A 358 15.91 -6.48 -32.01
#